data_AF-A0A4Y2Q051-F1
#
_entry.id   AF-A0A4Y2Q051-F1
#
_cell.length_a   1.000
_cell.length_b   1.000
_cell.length_c   1.000
_cell.angle_alpha   90.00
_cell.angle_beta   90.00
_cell.angle_gamma   90.00
#
_symmetry.space_group_name_H-M   'P 1'
#
loop_
_entity.id
_entity.type
_entity.pdbx_description
1 polymer ?
#
loop_
_entity_poly.entity_id
_entity_poly.type
_entity_poly.pdbx_seq_one_letter_code
_entity_poly.pdbx_strand_id
1 'polypeptide(L)'
;TDEFRDIVTEEYWPWASQYLVMKRASIEPNFHTLYSNFLDTLKLSDLTKLVIRETFRNIKVLLRSDKTVANFSDRSLLKNLGHWLGILTLAKCKPIHQIEIDIKSLIIEAYHNGSHELLYVIPFVAKVLES
;
A
#
# COMPACT_ATOMS: atom_id res chain seq x y z
N THR A 1 -21.86 -6.69 -0.81
CA THR A 1 -21.34 -5.64 -1.72
C THR A 1 -22.40 -4.64 -2.10
N ASP A 2 -23.67 -5.04 -2.17
CA ASP A 2 -24.75 -4.18 -2.65
C ASP A 2 -25.01 -3.01 -1.69
N GLU A 3 -25.01 -3.27 -0.38
CA GLU A 3 -25.07 -2.22 0.64
C GLU A 3 -23.99 -1.13 0.48
N PHE A 4 -22.76 -1.51 0.11
CA PHE A 4 -21.70 -0.53 -0.14
C PHE A 4 -22.02 0.35 -1.36
N ARG A 5 -22.56 -0.24 -2.43
CA ARG A 5 -22.92 0.51 -3.65
C ARG A 5 -24.09 1.45 -3.41
N ASP A 6 -25.02 1.06 -2.54
CA ASP A 6 -26.21 1.85 -2.25
C ASP A 6 -25.89 3.06 -1.35
N ILE A 7 -24.91 2.92 -0.44
CA ILE A 7 -24.56 3.96 0.54
C ILE A 7 -23.39 4.83 0.06
N VAL A 8 -22.37 4.24 -0.56
CA VAL A 8 -21.12 4.93 -0.92
C VAL A 8 -21.13 5.31 -2.40
N THR A 9 -21.75 6.46 -2.66
CA THR A 9 -21.77 7.12 -3.97
C THR A 9 -20.37 7.63 -4.37
N GLU A 10 -20.21 8.00 -5.64
CA GLU A 10 -18.92 8.39 -6.24
C GLU A 10 -18.21 9.53 -5.49
N GLU A 11 -18.99 10.46 -4.92
CA GLU A 11 -18.48 11.59 -4.12
C GLU A 11 -17.72 11.12 -2.86
N TYR A 12 -18.06 9.95 -2.32
CA TYR A 12 -17.43 9.38 -1.13
C TYR A 12 -16.31 8.38 -1.45
N TRP A 13 -16.07 8.04 -2.72
CA TRP A 13 -14.99 7.13 -3.08
C TRP A 13 -13.60 7.58 -2.62
N PRO A 14 -13.23 8.89 -2.70
CA PRO A 14 -11.95 9.34 -2.14
C PRO A 14 -11.84 9.04 -0.64
N TRP A 15 -12.88 9.33 0.14
CA TRP A 15 -12.92 9.04 1.57
C TRP A 15 -12.86 7.54 1.85
N ALA A 16 -13.65 6.74 1.12
CA ALA A 16 -13.66 5.28 1.28
C ALA A 16 -12.28 4.67 0.98
N SER A 17 -11.60 5.16 -0.07
CA SER A 17 -10.25 4.72 -0.42
C SER A 17 -9.23 5.06 0.66
N GLN A 18 -9.31 6.28 1.22
CA GLN A 18 -8.50 6.71 2.36
C GLN A 18 -8.73 5.85 3.58
N TYR A 19 -9.99 5.61 3.93
CA TYR A 19 -10.35 4.79 5.08
C TYR A 19 -9.84 3.36 4.91
N LEU A 20 -10.08 2.73 3.76
CA LEU A 20 -9.64 1.36 3.49
C LEU A 20 -8.12 1.22 3.61
N VAL A 21 -7.35 2.15 3.04
CA VAL A 21 -5.88 2.08 3.08
C VAL A 21 -5.34 2.41 4.46
N MET A 22 -5.75 3.54 5.04
CA MET A 22 -5.12 4.07 6.26
C MET A 22 -5.61 3.42 7.54
N LYS A 23 -6.88 2.99 7.59
CA LYS A 23 -7.51 2.46 8.81
C LYS A 23 -7.71 0.96 8.79
N ARG A 24 -7.63 0.30 7.63
CA ARG A 24 -7.81 -1.16 7.50
C ARG A 24 -6.53 -1.83 7.00
N ALA A 25 -6.19 -1.67 5.72
CA ALA A 25 -5.06 -2.37 5.10
C ALA A 25 -3.70 -2.08 5.76
N SER A 26 -3.50 -0.88 6.32
CA SER A 26 -2.26 -0.55 7.02
C SER A 26 -2.02 -1.38 8.29
N ILE A 27 -3.08 -1.86 8.96
CA ILE A 27 -3.01 -2.51 10.28
C ILE A 27 -3.57 -3.93 10.33
N GLU A 28 -4.33 -4.35 9.31
CA GLU A 28 -5.02 -5.65 9.27
C GLU A 28 -4.50 -6.54 8.11
N PRO A 29 -3.23 -6.98 8.13
CA PRO A 29 -2.63 -7.75 7.04
C PRO A 29 -3.35 -9.08 6.77
N ASN A 30 -3.96 -9.68 7.80
CA ASN A 30 -4.71 -10.93 7.70
C ASN A 30 -5.96 -10.82 6.82
N PHE A 31 -6.46 -9.61 6.58
CA PHE A 31 -7.66 -9.36 5.76
C PHE A 31 -7.35 -8.80 4.37
N HIS A 32 -6.08 -8.71 3.96
CA HIS A 32 -5.74 -8.17 2.63
C HIS A 32 -6.43 -8.93 1.48
N THR A 33 -6.36 -10.26 1.46
CA THR A 33 -7.02 -11.04 0.42
C THR A 33 -8.53 -10.77 0.40
N LEU A 34 -9.16 -10.65 1.57
CA LEU A 34 -10.57 -10.29 1.69
C LEU A 34 -10.87 -8.90 1.10
N TYR A 35 -10.08 -7.88 1.43
CA TYR A 35 -10.25 -6.53 0.90
C TYR A 35 -9.99 -6.44 -0.61
N SER A 36 -9.01 -7.19 -1.11
CA SER A 36 -8.73 -7.28 -2.53
C SER A 36 -9.89 -7.90 -3.30
N ASN A 37 -10.42 -9.02 -2.78
CA ASN A 37 -11.59 -9.70 -3.35
C ASN A 37 -12.85 -8.83 -3.27
N PHE A 38 -12.98 -8.03 -2.21
CA PHE A 38 -14.06 -7.05 -2.07
C PHE A 38 -14.02 -6.02 -3.21
N LEU A 39 -12.85 -5.46 -3.51
CA LEU A 39 -12.68 -4.52 -4.64
C LEU A 39 -12.99 -5.19 -5.98
N ASP A 40 -12.55 -6.43 -6.18
CA ASP A 40 -12.85 -7.19 -7.41
C ASP A 40 -14.35 -7.46 -7.57
N THR A 41 -15.04 -7.75 -6.46
CA THR A 41 -16.49 -7.99 -6.46
C THR A 41 -17.29 -6.71 -6.70
N LEU A 42 -16.79 -5.56 -6.21
CA LEU A 42 -17.39 -4.26 -6.47
C LEU A 42 -17.33 -3.88 -7.95
N LYS A 43 -16.29 -4.32 -8.69
CA LYS A 43 -16.09 -4.00 -10.12
C LYS A 43 -16.10 -2.49 -10.43
N LEU A 44 -15.75 -1.67 -9.43
CA LEU A 44 -15.62 -0.21 -9.56
C LEU A 44 -14.15 0.12 -9.85
N SER A 45 -13.82 0.27 -11.13
CA SER A 45 -12.44 0.46 -11.58
C SER A 45 -11.83 1.77 -11.07
N ASP A 46 -12.61 2.84 -11.01
CA ASP A 46 -12.14 4.15 -10.54
C ASP A 46 -11.92 4.18 -9.03
N LEU A 47 -12.79 3.54 -8.23
CA LEU A 47 -12.53 3.32 -6.81
C LEU A 47 -11.22 2.53 -6.60
N THR A 48 -10.99 1.48 -7.40
CA THR A 48 -9.76 0.69 -7.32
C THR A 48 -8.51 1.53 -7.62
N LYS A 49 -8.57 2.43 -8.63
CA LYS A 49 -7.49 3.38 -8.91
C LYS A 49 -7.23 4.32 -7.73
N LEU A 50 -8.30 4.81 -7.09
CA LEU A 50 -8.17 5.66 -5.89
C LEU A 50 -7.48 4.92 -4.75
N VAL A 51 -7.85 3.65 -4.50
CA VAL A 51 -7.21 2.82 -3.47
C VAL A 51 -5.73 2.60 -3.76
N ILE A 52 -5.35 2.31 -5.01
CA ILE A 52 -3.94 2.14 -5.40
C ILE A 52 -3.16 3.45 -5.22
N ARG A 53 -3.72 4.58 -5.69
CA ARG A 53 -3.11 5.91 -5.52
C ARG A 53 -2.89 6.26 -4.05
N GLU A 54 -3.87 5.98 -3.22
CA GLU A 54 -3.81 6.22 -1.78
C GLU A 54 -2.79 5.29 -1.09
N THR A 55 -2.66 4.05 -1.57
CA THR A 55 -1.61 3.12 -1.12
C THR A 55 -0.22 3.69 -1.41
N PHE A 56 0.05 4.13 -2.64
CA PHE A 56 1.32 4.79 -2.98
C PHE A 56 1.59 6.04 -2.14
N ARG A 57 0.56 6.87 -1.92
CA ARG A 57 0.66 8.09 -1.10
C ARG A 57 1.16 7.77 0.31
N ASN A 58 0.55 6.78 0.98
CA ASN A 58 0.91 6.40 2.34
C ASN A 58 2.30 5.74 2.40
N ILE A 59 2.66 4.91 1.42
CA ILE A 59 4.01 4.34 1.30
C ILE A 59 5.05 5.47 1.19
N LYS A 60 4.83 6.46 0.31
CA LYS A 60 5.75 7.60 0.14
C LYS A 60 5.94 8.42 1.41
N VAL A 61 4.86 8.62 2.19
CA VAL A 61 4.93 9.29 3.50
C VAL A 61 5.80 8.50 4.48
N LEU A 62 5.59 7.19 4.58
CA LEU A 62 6.37 6.34 5.47
C LEU A 62 7.83 6.18 5.04
N LEU A 63 8.12 6.17 3.74
CA LEU A 63 9.50 6.15 3.25
C LEU A 63 10.24 7.45 3.58
N ARG A 64 9.57 8.60 3.51
CA ARG A 64 10.17 9.93 3.81
C ARG A 64 10.18 10.32 5.29
N SER A 65 9.57 9.52 6.18
CA SER A 65 9.57 9.84 7.61
C SER A 65 10.98 9.81 8.20
N ASP A 66 11.22 10.61 9.24
CA ASP A 66 12.49 10.58 9.96
C ASP A 66 12.66 9.23 10.66
N LYS A 67 13.72 8.49 10.29
CA LYS A 67 14.02 7.15 10.80
C LYS A 67 14.89 7.16 12.05
N THR A 68 15.32 8.33 12.52
CA THR A 68 16.16 8.48 13.73
C THR A 68 15.40 8.10 15.00
N VAL A 69 14.08 8.31 15.02
CA VAL A 69 13.19 7.81 16.06
C VAL A 69 12.66 6.46 15.61
N ALA A 70 13.20 5.37 16.17
CA ALA A 70 12.85 4.01 15.79
C ALA A 70 11.39 3.65 16.15
N ASN A 71 10.43 4.08 15.33
CA ASN A 71 9.02 3.73 15.48
C ASN A 71 8.77 2.33 14.91
N PHE A 72 8.73 1.33 15.79
CA PHE A 72 8.36 -0.05 15.43
C PHE A 72 6.99 -0.15 14.73
N SER A 73 6.07 0.78 15.04
CA SER A 73 4.79 0.93 14.37
C SER A 73 4.96 1.21 12.87
N ASP A 74 5.83 2.16 12.52
CA ASP A 74 5.95 2.67 11.14
C ASP A 74 6.56 1.63 10.21
N ARG A 75 7.49 0.82 10.73
CA ARG A 75 8.02 -0.36 10.02
C ARG A 75 6.94 -1.37 9.69
N SER A 76 6.05 -1.63 10.66
CA SER A 76 4.97 -2.60 10.48
C SER A 76 3.93 -2.09 9.48
N LEU A 77 3.56 -0.80 9.57
CA LEU A 77 2.67 -0.14 8.61
C LEU A 77 3.23 -0.20 7.19
N LEU A 78 4.52 0.13 7.01
CA LEU A 78 5.16 0.13 5.69
C LEU A 78 5.20 -1.30 5.11
N LYS A 79 5.56 -2.30 5.93
CA LYS A 79 5.54 -3.71 5.53
C LYS A 79 4.15 -4.17 5.11
N ASN A 80 3.12 -3.81 5.87
CA ASN A 80 1.73 -4.16 5.55
C ASN A 80 1.30 -3.50 4.23
N LEU A 81 1.57 -2.21 4.05
CA LEU A 81 1.26 -1.52 2.79
C LEU A 81 2.04 -2.07 1.59
N GLY A 82 3.27 -2.57 1.80
CA GLY A 82 4.01 -3.28 0.76
C GLY A 82 3.32 -4.56 0.31
N HIS A 83 2.89 -5.40 1.25
CA HIS A 83 2.10 -6.60 0.95
C HIS A 83 0.77 -6.26 0.27
N TRP A 84 0.08 -5.22 0.75
CA TRP A 84 -1.16 -4.74 0.15
C TRP A 84 -0.98 -4.27 -1.30
N LEU A 85 0.10 -3.52 -1.57
CA LEU A 85 0.45 -3.07 -2.91
C LEU A 85 0.69 -4.25 -3.85
N GLY A 86 1.46 -5.26 -3.41
CA GLY A 86 1.73 -6.47 -4.20
C GLY A 86 0.44 -7.19 -4.59
N ILE A 87 -0.47 -7.39 -3.63
CA ILE A 87 -1.79 -8.01 -3.86
C ILE A 87 -2.66 -7.21 -4.85
N LEU A 88 -2.63 -5.88 -4.79
CA LEU A 88 -3.43 -5.04 -5.70
C LEU A 88 -2.83 -4.95 -7.11
N THR A 89 -1.54 -5.25 -7.27
CA THR A 89 -0.79 -5.04 -8.51
C THR A 89 -0.23 -6.34 -9.08
N LEU A 90 0.92 -6.81 -8.59
CA LEU A 90 1.67 -7.94 -9.14
C LEU A 90 0.84 -9.23 -9.16
N ALA A 91 0.12 -9.54 -8.07
CA ALA A 91 -0.77 -10.70 -7.98
C ALA A 91 -1.92 -10.66 -9.00
N LYS A 92 -2.24 -9.47 -9.53
CA LYS A 92 -3.26 -9.23 -10.56
C LYS A 92 -2.66 -8.98 -11.94
N CYS A 93 -1.39 -9.33 -12.15
CA CYS A 93 -0.65 -9.10 -13.38
C CYS A 93 -0.61 -7.63 -13.81
N LYS A 94 -0.63 -6.69 -12.86
CA LYS A 94 -0.51 -5.25 -13.13
C LYS A 94 0.87 -4.75 -12.72
N PRO A 95 1.58 -4.02 -13.60
CA PRO A 95 2.92 -3.54 -13.29
C PRO A 95 2.89 -2.43 -12.24
N ILE A 96 3.94 -2.36 -11.44
CA ILE A 96 4.26 -1.19 -10.63
C ILE A 96 5.13 -0.27 -11.49
N HIS A 97 4.58 0.86 -11.92
CA HIS A 97 5.32 1.81 -12.75
C HIS A 97 6.40 2.53 -11.94
N GLN A 98 7.60 2.65 -12.51
CA GLN A 98 8.74 3.33 -11.87
C GLN A 98 8.43 4.79 -11.49
N ILE A 99 7.56 5.47 -12.24
CA ILE A 99 7.10 6.84 -11.93
C ILE A 99 6.33 6.92 -10.61
N GLU A 100 5.66 5.82 -10.22
CA GLU A 100 5.00 5.74 -8.92
C GLU A 100 6.01 5.40 -7.82
N ILE A 101 6.78 4.33 -8.01
CA ILE A 101 7.85 3.96 -7.09
C ILE A 101 8.95 3.19 -7.85
N ASP A 102 10.17 3.70 -7.79
CA ASP A 102 11.34 3.02 -8.32
C ASP A 102 11.94 2.10 -7.25
N ILE A 103 11.51 0.84 -7.23
CA ILE A 103 11.96 -0.16 -6.25
C ILE A 103 13.48 -0.35 -6.32
N LYS A 104 14.08 -0.31 -7.52
CA LYS A 104 15.51 -0.52 -7.69
C LYS A 104 16.31 0.64 -7.10
N SER A 105 15.96 1.86 -7.47
CA SER A 105 16.63 3.06 -6.93
C SER A 105 16.40 3.18 -5.42
N LEU A 106 15.22 2.81 -4.92
CA LEU A 106 14.93 2.81 -3.48
C LEU A 106 15.88 1.91 -2.68
N ILE A 107 16.19 0.70 -3.18
CA ILE A 107 17.15 -0.20 -2.51
C ILE A 107 18.55 0.39 -2.53
N ILE A 108 18.96 0.98 -3.66
CA ILE A 108 20.31 1.58 -3.82
C ILE A 108 20.46 2.78 -2.87
N GLU A 109 19.45 3.66 -2.81
CA GLU A 109 19.43 4.81 -1.91
C GLU A 109 19.49 4.38 -0.44
N ALA A 110 18.68 3.39 -0.05
CA ALA A 110 18.69 2.86 1.31
C ALA A 110 20.06 2.28 1.68
N TYR A 111 20.73 1.61 0.75
CA TYR A 111 22.09 1.10 0.96
C TYR A 111 23.09 2.23 1.26
N HIS A 112 23.01 3.35 0.54
CA HIS A 112 23.89 4.50 0.77
C HIS A 112 23.57 5.27 2.05
N ASN A 113 22.29 5.34 2.45
CA ASN A 113 21.84 6.04 3.66
C ASN A 113 22.08 5.23 4.96
N GLY A 114 22.41 3.94 4.84
CA GLY A 114 22.88 3.11 5.94
C GLY A 114 21.86 2.11 6.48
N SER A 115 22.27 1.36 7.52
CA SER A 115 21.52 0.21 8.04
C SER A 115 20.10 0.55 8.52
N HIS A 116 19.89 1.76 9.05
CA HIS A 116 18.57 2.21 9.51
C HIS A 116 17.55 2.29 8.38
N GLU A 117 17.92 2.80 7.20
CA GLU A 117 17.02 2.83 6.03
C GLU A 117 16.77 1.42 5.47
N LEU A 118 17.81 0.59 5.40
CA LEU A 118 17.69 -0.80 4.96
C LEU A 118 16.70 -1.60 5.81
N LEU A 119 16.63 -1.35 7.12
CA LEU A 119 15.66 -1.99 8.03
C LEU A 119 14.20 -1.67 7.71
N TYR A 120 13.92 -0.59 6.96
CA TYR A 120 12.58 -0.26 6.48
C TYR A 120 12.37 -0.73 5.04
N VAL A 121 13.33 -0.44 4.15
CA VAL A 121 13.18 -0.66 2.71
C VAL A 121 13.23 -2.15 2.35
N ILE A 122 14.13 -2.94 2.93
CA ILE A 122 14.27 -4.35 2.55
C ILE A 122 13.01 -5.17 2.90
N PRO A 123 12.46 -5.09 4.13
CA PRO A 123 11.22 -5.80 4.45
C PRO A 123 10.02 -5.32 3.61
N PHE A 124 9.96 -4.03 3.29
CA PHE A 124 8.94 -3.46 2.41
C PHE A 124 9.00 -4.09 1.02
N VAL A 125 10.16 -4.05 0.36
CA VAL A 125 10.32 -4.60 -0.99
C VAL A 125 10.08 -6.10 -1.01
N ALA A 126 10.58 -6.83 -0.01
CA ALA A 126 10.32 -8.27 0.11
C ALA A 126 8.82 -8.57 0.15
N LYS A 127 8.03 -7.79 0.88
CA LYS A 127 6.57 -7.96 0.93
C LYS A 127 5.85 -7.57 -0.35
N VAL A 128 6.33 -6.57 -1.09
CA VAL A 128 5.79 -6.26 -2.41
C VAL A 128 5.98 -7.43 -3.38
N LEU A 129 7.16 -8.06 -3.36
CA LEU A 129 7.53 -9.16 -4.27
C LEU A 129 7.01 -10.54 -3.86
N GLU A 130 6.49 -10.69 -2.65
CA GLU A 130 5.94 -11.95 -2.13
C GLU A 130 4.57 -12.32 -2.76
N SER A 131 3.91 -11.34 -3.39
CA SER A 131 2.53 -11.41 -3.88
C SER A 131 2.39 -11.96 -5.30
#